data_AF-A0A954BQX0-F1
#
_entry.id   AF-A0A954BQX0-F1
#
_cell.length_a   1.000
_cell.length_b   1.000
_cell.length_c   1.000
_cell.angle_alpha   90.00
_cell.angle_beta   90.00
_cell.angle_gamma   90.00
#
_symmetry.space_group_name_H-M   'P 1'
#
loop_
_entity.id
_entity.type
_entity.pdbx_description
1 polymer ?
#
loop_
_entity_poly.entity_id
_entity_poly.type
_entity_poly.pdbx_seq_one_letter_code
_entity_poly.pdbx_strand_id
1 'polypeptide(L)'
;MNWLTNFVRPKIRALVAPSDTRDTLWVKCPGCEAMVFHRDLTANLQVCPECNHHMRLPVRDRLALLFDGGTYDLSEPPKVAVDPLRFRDSRRYTERLREAQNKTGRSDAILVASGTIGGLRVVAAALDFEFMGGSMGLAVGEGFCQAGNLAVLKDAAFIAIPSTGGARMQEGILSLMQMPRTVIAVQRVREAGLPYIVLLTDPTTGGVTASFAMLGDLHIAEPGARIGFAGARVIEETIRQTLPDGFQRAEYLRDHGMVDMVVHRRELRGRLVQVLDLLRRPVVEEVTAEATENGNGEGADAAAVGEAMAETAPERLIENAGVAAMEAAEPEAERSIPPAAELAPHVDLTRYRERDREREREREPEPDLHHGPRLSGTPAE
;
A
#
# COMPACT_ATOMS: atom_id res chain seq x y z
N MET A 1 -52.45 17.55 54.01
CA MET A 1 -51.13 18.12 54.36
C MET A 1 -50.11 16.99 54.49
N ASN A 2 -49.19 16.84 53.54
CA ASN A 2 -47.83 16.34 53.81
C ASN A 2 -46.93 16.89 52.70
N TRP A 3 -46.09 17.86 53.01
CA TRP A 3 -45.52 18.80 52.04
C TRP A 3 -44.06 18.49 51.65
N LEU A 4 -43.64 17.25 51.90
CA LEU A 4 -42.26 16.78 51.76
C LEU A 4 -42.09 15.66 50.71
N THR A 5 -43.06 15.50 49.80
CA THR A 5 -42.95 14.66 48.60
C THR A 5 -42.98 15.51 47.33
N ASN A 6 -41.89 16.25 47.08
CA ASN A 6 -41.38 16.56 45.73
C ASN A 6 -40.10 17.41 45.83
N PHE A 7 -38.94 16.75 45.82
CA PHE A 7 -37.68 17.43 45.46
C PHE A 7 -36.82 16.52 44.57
N VAL A 8 -37.25 16.38 43.32
CA VAL A 8 -36.43 15.79 42.25
C VAL A 8 -35.24 16.71 42.03
N ARG A 9 -34.06 16.34 42.55
CA ARG A 9 -32.83 17.09 42.27
C ARG A 9 -32.50 16.96 40.76
N PRO A 10 -32.28 18.08 40.04
CA PRO A 10 -32.02 18.05 38.62
C PRO A 10 -30.64 17.46 38.29
N LYS A 11 -30.45 17.14 37.00
CA LYS A 11 -29.31 16.46 36.40
C LYS A 11 -27.96 17.16 36.70
N ILE A 12 -27.22 16.72 37.72
CA ILE A 12 -25.79 17.08 37.93
C ILE A 12 -24.90 15.81 38.08
N ARG A 13 -25.35 14.66 37.54
CA ARG A 13 -24.47 13.48 37.31
C ARG A 13 -23.80 13.48 35.93
N ALA A 14 -24.13 14.43 35.05
CA ALA A 14 -23.54 14.57 33.72
C ALA A 14 -22.24 15.40 33.68
N LEU A 15 -21.90 16.11 34.76
CA LEU A 15 -20.70 16.96 34.86
C LEU A 15 -19.52 16.31 35.61
N VAL A 16 -19.75 15.14 36.20
CA VAL A 16 -18.69 14.24 36.71
C VAL A 16 -19.03 12.82 36.26
N ALA A 17 -19.04 12.62 34.94
CA ALA A 17 -18.75 11.30 34.42
C ALA A 17 -17.31 10.96 34.89
N PRO A 18 -17.06 9.79 35.50
CA PRO A 18 -15.70 9.30 35.64
C PRO A 18 -15.14 9.22 34.22
N SER A 19 -14.10 10.02 33.93
CA SER A 19 -13.33 9.79 32.72
C SER A 19 -12.76 8.38 32.83
N ASP A 20 -13.06 7.53 31.85
CA ASP A 20 -12.63 6.13 31.80
C ASP A 20 -11.15 6.05 31.36
N THR A 21 -10.31 6.82 32.05
CA THR A 21 -8.88 7.03 31.81
C THR A 21 -8.09 6.77 33.11
N ARG A 22 -8.42 5.67 33.79
CA ARG A 22 -7.54 5.06 34.80
C ARG A 22 -6.61 3.99 34.21
N ASP A 23 -6.64 3.81 32.89
CA ASP A 23 -5.77 2.90 32.18
C ASP A 23 -4.39 3.52 31.96
N THR A 24 -3.48 3.19 32.88
CA THR A 24 -2.02 3.20 32.70
C THR A 24 -1.40 4.44 32.04
N LEU A 25 -1.04 5.41 32.89
CA LEU A 25 -0.07 6.49 32.56
C LEU A 25 1.26 5.95 32.00
N TRP A 26 1.59 4.69 32.29
CA TRP A 26 2.84 4.02 31.95
C TRP A 26 2.59 2.76 31.12
N VAL A 27 3.28 2.64 29.99
CA VAL A 27 3.25 1.47 29.09
C VAL A 27 4.56 0.71 29.27
N LYS A 28 4.47 -0.61 29.53
CA LYS A 28 5.67 -1.47 29.58
C LYS A 28 6.18 -1.73 28.17
N CYS A 29 7.44 -1.40 27.88
CA CYS A 29 8.06 -1.72 26.60
C CYS A 29 8.24 -3.24 26.45
N PRO A 30 7.75 -3.88 25.38
CA PRO A 30 7.97 -5.32 25.16
C PRO A 30 9.40 -5.65 24.69
N GLY A 31 10.22 -4.65 24.32
CA GLY A 31 11.60 -4.84 23.85
C GLY A 31 12.66 -4.74 24.95
N CYS A 32 12.49 -3.86 25.95
CA CYS A 32 13.45 -3.67 27.05
C CYS A 32 12.84 -3.69 28.45
N GLU A 33 11.54 -4.00 28.58
CA GLU A 33 10.78 -4.05 29.83
C GLU A 33 10.65 -2.74 30.63
N ALA A 34 11.30 -1.65 30.18
CA ALA A 34 11.17 -0.32 30.79
C ALA A 34 9.72 0.18 30.77
N MET A 35 9.32 0.89 31.84
CA MET A 35 8.04 1.60 31.90
C MET A 35 8.19 2.96 31.25
N VAL A 36 7.49 3.20 30.14
CA VAL A 36 7.54 4.46 29.37
C VAL A 36 6.24 5.24 29.61
N PHE A 37 6.32 6.54 29.84
CA PHE A 37 5.13 7.37 30.03
C PHE A 37 4.35 7.52 28.71
N HIS A 38 3.02 7.38 28.75
CA HIS A 38 2.18 7.32 27.54
C HIS A 38 2.32 8.57 26.66
N ARG A 39 2.43 9.77 27.27
CA ARG A 39 2.58 11.02 26.50
C ARG A 39 3.90 11.05 25.72
N ASP A 40 4.98 10.62 26.35
CA ASP A 40 6.31 10.62 25.75
C ASP A 40 6.39 9.57 24.63
N LEU A 41 5.77 8.41 24.85
CA LEU A 41 5.62 7.37 23.83
C LEU A 41 4.80 7.86 22.63
N THR A 42 3.70 8.60 22.86
CA THR A 42 2.87 9.18 21.79
C THR A 42 3.61 10.26 21.02
N ALA A 43 4.27 11.19 21.73
CA ALA A 43 5.11 12.23 21.13
C ALA A 43 6.28 11.62 20.34
N ASN A 44 6.78 10.46 20.77
CA ASN A 44 7.80 9.69 20.07
C ASN A 44 7.23 8.66 19.06
N LEU A 45 6.03 8.89 18.53
CA LEU A 45 5.42 8.09 17.46
C LEU A 45 5.29 6.59 17.80
N GLN A 46 5.01 6.25 19.05
CA GLN A 46 4.99 4.87 19.58
C GLN A 46 6.32 4.12 19.42
N VAL A 47 7.46 4.83 19.50
CA VAL A 47 8.81 4.25 19.60
C VAL A 47 9.31 4.37 21.05
N CYS A 48 9.89 3.30 21.59
CA CYS A 48 10.49 3.33 22.92
C CYS A 48 11.71 4.28 22.96
N PRO A 49 11.77 5.27 23.87
CA PRO A 49 12.91 6.18 23.95
C PRO A 49 14.19 5.49 24.45
N GLU A 50 14.07 4.43 25.25
CA GLU A 50 15.22 3.72 25.86
C GLU A 50 15.93 2.78 24.89
N CYS A 51 15.17 2.03 24.07
CA CYS A 51 15.72 0.96 23.23
C CYS A 51 15.37 1.06 21.74
N ASN A 52 14.72 2.15 21.31
CA ASN A 52 14.20 2.37 19.95
C ASN A 52 13.26 1.25 19.43
N HIS A 53 12.72 0.39 20.30
CA HIS A 53 11.75 -0.61 19.88
C HIS A 53 10.46 0.06 19.37
N HIS A 54 10.11 -0.22 18.12
CA HIS A 54 8.88 0.22 17.47
C HIS A 54 7.67 -0.52 18.03
N MET A 55 6.92 0.13 18.95
CA MET A 55 5.64 -0.39 19.40
C MET A 55 4.55 -0.17 18.33
N ARG A 56 3.39 -0.78 18.53
CA ARG A 56 2.26 -0.65 17.59
C ARG A 56 1.76 0.81 17.54
N LEU A 57 1.76 1.38 16.34
CA LEU A 57 1.14 2.68 16.05
C LEU A 57 -0.30 2.44 15.58
N PRO A 58 -1.32 3.07 16.18
CA PRO A 58 -2.70 2.99 15.69
C PRO A 58 -2.79 3.42 14.22
N VAL A 59 -3.66 2.75 13.45
CA VAL A 59 -3.74 2.94 11.99
C VAL A 59 -4.04 4.40 11.58
N ARG A 60 -4.82 5.14 12.37
CA ARG A 60 -5.11 6.56 12.10
C ARG A 60 -3.89 7.45 12.36
N ASP A 61 -3.20 7.23 13.47
CA ASP A 61 -1.96 7.94 13.82
C ASP A 61 -0.88 7.69 12.75
N ARG A 62 -0.86 6.48 12.16
CA ARG A 62 0.02 6.17 11.03
C ARG A 62 -0.34 6.92 9.75
N LEU A 63 -1.61 7.04 9.42
CA LEU A 63 -2.04 7.84 8.27
C LEU A 63 -1.73 9.33 8.51
N ALA A 64 -2.01 9.84 9.71
CA ALA A 64 -1.70 11.21 10.11
C ALA A 64 -0.18 11.52 10.14
N LEU A 65 0.66 10.53 10.45
CA LEU A 65 2.12 10.65 10.37
C LEU A 65 2.64 10.76 8.93
N LEU A 66 1.97 10.15 7.96
CA LEU A 66 2.44 10.07 6.58
C LEU A 66 1.90 11.21 5.71
N PHE A 67 0.59 11.47 5.78
CA PHE A 67 -0.08 12.49 4.96
C PHE A 67 0.26 13.92 5.39
N ASP A 68 0.24 14.85 4.43
CA ASP A 68 0.57 16.24 4.65
C ASP A 68 -0.42 16.92 5.61
N GLY A 69 0.12 17.59 6.63
CA GLY A 69 -0.67 18.16 7.73
C GLY A 69 -1.46 17.13 8.57
N GLY A 70 -1.23 15.83 8.37
CA GLY A 70 -2.08 14.76 8.89
C GLY A 70 -3.48 14.70 8.26
N THR A 71 -3.68 15.31 7.09
CA THR A 71 -4.99 15.42 6.42
C THR A 71 -5.14 14.40 5.29
N TYR A 72 -6.27 13.67 5.29
CA TYR A 72 -6.59 12.66 4.28
C TYR A 72 -8.10 12.39 4.23
N ASP A 73 -8.60 12.08 3.03
CA ASP A 73 -9.97 11.62 2.81
C ASP A 73 -10.05 10.10 3.00
N LEU A 74 -10.96 9.63 3.86
CA LEU A 74 -11.25 8.21 3.99
C LEU A 74 -12.32 7.78 2.98
N SER A 75 -12.05 6.70 2.25
CA SER A 75 -13.04 6.02 1.41
C SER A 75 -13.74 4.93 2.21
N GLU A 76 -15.08 4.87 2.16
CA GLU A 76 -15.82 3.74 2.75
C GLU A 76 -15.61 2.51 1.85
N PRO A 77 -15.11 1.37 2.40
CA PRO A 77 -14.92 0.16 1.61
C PRO A 77 -16.27 -0.45 1.20
N PRO A 78 -16.33 -1.18 0.06
CA PRO A 78 -17.56 -1.83 -0.38
C PRO A 78 -18.12 -2.77 0.70
N LYS A 79 -19.45 -2.76 0.87
CA LYS A 79 -20.11 -3.65 1.84
C LYS A 79 -20.05 -5.10 1.38
N VAL A 80 -19.54 -5.97 2.26
CA VAL A 80 -19.41 -7.41 2.02
C VAL A 80 -20.39 -8.22 2.87
N ALA A 81 -20.55 -9.51 2.55
CA ALA A 81 -21.30 -10.44 3.39
C ALA A 81 -20.61 -10.62 4.75
N VAL A 82 -21.32 -10.31 5.84
CA VAL A 82 -20.79 -10.28 7.21
C VAL A 82 -20.41 -11.67 7.75
N ASP A 83 -21.14 -12.71 7.36
CA ASP A 83 -20.87 -14.10 7.76
C ASP A 83 -21.42 -15.08 6.70
N PRO A 84 -20.76 -15.18 5.53
CA PRO A 84 -21.25 -15.99 4.42
C PRO A 84 -21.23 -17.50 4.71
N LEU A 85 -20.35 -17.94 5.62
CA LEU A 85 -20.19 -19.35 5.99
C LEU A 85 -20.99 -19.75 7.24
N ARG A 86 -21.65 -18.80 7.92
CA ARG A 86 -22.31 -18.98 9.23
C ARG A 86 -21.34 -19.54 10.28
N PHE A 87 -20.11 -19.05 10.28
CA PHE A 87 -18.99 -19.67 11.00
C PHE A 87 -19.17 -19.58 12.52
N ARG A 88 -18.92 -20.70 13.19
CA ARG A 88 -18.97 -20.82 14.64
C ARG A 88 -17.88 -21.76 15.16
N ASP A 89 -17.13 -21.26 16.12
CA ASP A 89 -16.26 -22.06 16.99
C ASP A 89 -16.81 -22.02 18.44
N SER A 90 -15.94 -21.89 19.44
CA SER A 90 -16.29 -21.39 20.78
C SER A 90 -17.28 -20.21 20.79
N ARG A 91 -17.21 -19.31 19.80
CA ARG A 91 -18.03 -18.11 19.62
C ARG A 91 -18.52 -17.99 18.18
N ARG A 92 -19.58 -17.22 17.92
CA ARG A 92 -20.03 -16.95 16.55
C ARG A 92 -19.12 -15.91 15.88
N TYR A 93 -18.87 -16.03 14.58
CA TYR A 93 -18.05 -15.05 13.85
C TYR A 93 -18.64 -13.63 13.95
N THR A 94 -19.96 -13.50 13.80
CA THR A 94 -20.69 -12.23 13.98
C THR A 94 -20.52 -11.58 15.36
N GLU A 95 -20.26 -12.34 16.43
CA GLU A 95 -19.95 -11.80 17.76
C GLU A 95 -18.53 -11.23 17.82
N ARG A 96 -17.56 -11.93 17.21
CA ARG A 96 -16.16 -11.48 17.11
C ARG A 96 -16.05 -10.18 16.29
N LEU A 97 -16.80 -10.09 15.18
CA LEU A 97 -16.89 -8.86 14.37
C LEU A 97 -17.46 -7.69 15.17
N ARG A 98 -18.60 -7.87 15.85
CA ARG A 98 -19.21 -6.82 16.68
C ARG A 98 -18.28 -6.35 17.80
N GLU A 99 -17.55 -7.26 18.43
CA GLU A 99 -16.55 -6.91 19.45
C GLU A 99 -15.40 -6.07 18.85
N ALA A 100 -14.85 -6.49 17.70
CA ALA A 100 -13.80 -5.74 17.01
C ALA A 100 -14.30 -4.36 16.55
N GLN A 101 -15.50 -4.27 15.99
CA GLN A 101 -16.16 -3.03 15.57
C GLN A 101 -16.38 -2.08 16.76
N ASN A 102 -16.91 -2.59 17.88
CA ASN A 102 -17.12 -1.81 19.10
C ASN A 102 -15.80 -1.32 19.72
N LYS A 103 -14.74 -2.15 19.68
CA LYS A 103 -13.42 -1.81 20.23
C LYS A 103 -12.70 -0.74 19.39
N THR A 104 -12.80 -0.82 18.07
CA THR A 104 -11.98 -0.01 17.14
C THR A 104 -12.72 1.19 16.53
N GLY A 105 -14.06 1.16 16.53
CA GLY A 105 -14.88 2.12 15.77
C GLY A 105 -14.76 1.98 14.25
N ARG A 106 -14.23 0.86 13.75
CA ARG A 106 -13.97 0.59 12.33
C ARG A 106 -14.93 -0.50 11.83
N SER A 107 -15.29 -0.48 10.55
CA SER A 107 -16.16 -1.51 9.95
C SER A 107 -15.43 -2.85 9.80
N ASP A 108 -14.17 -2.80 9.37
CA ASP A 108 -13.24 -3.94 9.23
C ASP A 108 -11.77 -3.48 9.38
N ALA A 109 -10.81 -4.38 9.16
CA ALA A 109 -9.38 -4.23 9.39
C ALA A 109 -8.61 -3.47 8.30
N ILE A 110 -9.27 -2.64 7.49
CA ILE A 110 -8.64 -1.83 6.45
C ILE A 110 -9.16 -0.40 6.46
N LEU A 111 -8.26 0.57 6.32
CA LEU A 111 -8.57 1.96 6.00
C LEU A 111 -8.00 2.28 4.62
N VAL A 112 -8.86 2.80 3.74
CA VAL A 112 -8.46 3.35 2.44
C VAL A 112 -8.46 4.86 2.58
N ALA A 113 -7.29 5.48 2.43
CA ALA A 113 -7.10 6.92 2.56
C ALA A 113 -6.54 7.51 1.26
N SER A 114 -6.90 8.75 0.94
CA SER A 114 -6.29 9.49 -0.16
C SER A 114 -5.97 10.92 0.24
N GLY A 115 -4.87 11.48 -0.28
CA GLY A 115 -4.38 12.80 0.09
C GLY A 115 -3.04 13.06 -0.60
N THR A 116 -2.18 13.87 0.03
CA THR A 116 -0.82 14.11 -0.45
C THR A 116 0.26 13.73 0.55
N ILE A 117 1.42 13.32 0.06
CA ILE A 117 2.65 13.13 0.83
C ILE A 117 3.75 13.90 0.11
N GLY A 118 4.27 14.96 0.72
CA GLY A 118 5.23 15.87 0.07
C GLY A 118 4.64 16.64 -1.11
N GLY A 119 3.32 16.88 -1.11
CA GLY A 119 2.58 17.48 -2.22
C GLY A 119 2.24 16.51 -3.37
N LEU A 120 2.72 15.27 -3.33
CA LEU A 120 2.44 14.26 -4.35
C LEU A 120 1.16 13.47 -4.00
N ARG A 121 0.29 13.23 -4.99
CA ARG A 121 -0.96 12.48 -4.84
C ARG A 121 -0.68 11.04 -4.44
N VAL A 122 -1.27 10.60 -3.32
CA VAL A 122 -1.12 9.25 -2.75
C VAL A 122 -2.48 8.67 -2.39
N VAL A 123 -2.65 7.37 -2.67
CA VAL A 123 -3.69 6.52 -2.06
C VAL A 123 -3.00 5.49 -1.18
N ALA A 124 -3.46 5.33 0.06
CA ALA A 124 -2.92 4.37 1.02
C ALA A 124 -3.98 3.34 1.44
N ALA A 125 -3.62 2.06 1.41
CA ALA A 125 -4.38 0.95 1.96
C ALA A 125 -3.68 0.46 3.24
N ALA A 126 -4.17 0.90 4.40
CA ALA A 126 -3.55 0.60 5.69
C ALA A 126 -4.35 -0.44 6.47
N LEU A 127 -3.71 -1.53 6.87
CA LEU A 127 -4.33 -2.59 7.66
C LEU A 127 -4.26 -2.25 9.16
N ASP A 128 -5.32 -2.57 9.88
CA ASP A 128 -5.45 -2.33 11.31
C ASP A 128 -5.33 -3.64 12.10
N PHE A 129 -4.19 -3.84 12.77
CA PHE A 129 -3.98 -5.02 13.60
C PHE A 129 -4.93 -5.09 14.80
N GLU A 130 -5.46 -3.96 15.29
CA GLU A 130 -6.41 -3.95 16.42
C GLU A 130 -7.72 -4.67 16.07
N PHE A 131 -8.12 -4.62 14.80
CA PHE A 131 -9.27 -5.33 14.28
C PHE A 131 -8.89 -6.78 13.92
N MET A 132 -9.18 -7.71 14.83
CA MET A 132 -9.01 -9.16 14.61
C MET A 132 -7.61 -9.55 14.08
N GLY A 133 -6.55 -8.91 14.58
CA GLY A 133 -5.17 -9.17 14.19
C GLY A 133 -4.84 -8.73 12.76
N GLY A 134 -5.58 -7.77 12.19
CA GLY A 134 -5.38 -7.29 10.83
C GLY A 134 -5.73 -8.34 9.77
N SER A 135 -6.51 -9.35 10.14
CA SER A 135 -6.68 -10.55 9.32
C SER A 135 -7.44 -10.25 8.02
N MET A 136 -6.88 -10.66 6.89
CA MET A 136 -7.46 -10.43 5.56
C MET A 136 -8.66 -11.34 5.32
N GLY A 137 -9.87 -10.77 5.37
CA GLY A 137 -11.11 -11.34 4.85
C GLY A 137 -11.64 -10.54 3.65
N LEU A 138 -12.87 -10.82 3.23
CA LEU A 138 -13.57 -10.18 2.11
C LEU A 138 -13.47 -8.64 2.14
N ALA A 139 -13.74 -8.02 3.28
CA ALA A 139 -13.72 -6.55 3.41
C ALA A 139 -12.33 -5.95 3.19
N VAL A 140 -11.27 -6.64 3.66
CA VAL A 140 -9.88 -6.23 3.44
C VAL A 140 -9.52 -6.36 1.96
N GLY A 141 -9.92 -7.46 1.32
CA GLY A 141 -9.70 -7.67 -0.11
C GLY A 141 -10.44 -6.65 -0.99
N GLU A 142 -11.73 -6.39 -0.72
CA GLU A 142 -12.50 -5.39 -1.47
C GLU A 142 -12.01 -3.96 -1.21
N GLY A 143 -11.66 -3.61 0.03
CA GLY A 143 -11.04 -2.31 0.33
C GLY A 143 -9.70 -2.12 -0.38
N PHE A 144 -8.87 -3.17 -0.45
CA PHE A 144 -7.61 -3.10 -1.18
C PHE A 144 -7.81 -2.99 -2.70
N CYS A 145 -8.74 -3.76 -3.28
CA CYS A 145 -9.13 -3.62 -4.68
C CYS A 145 -9.68 -2.21 -4.99
N GLN A 146 -10.50 -1.65 -4.10
CA GLN A 146 -10.98 -0.27 -4.20
C GLN A 146 -9.82 0.73 -4.16
N ALA A 147 -8.86 0.55 -3.25
CA ALA A 147 -7.69 1.44 -3.13
C ALA A 147 -6.81 1.43 -4.39
N GLY A 148 -6.53 0.26 -4.97
CA GLY A 148 -5.80 0.15 -6.24
C GLY A 148 -6.53 0.82 -7.40
N ASN A 149 -7.84 0.57 -7.55
CA ASN A 149 -8.66 1.25 -8.56
C ASN A 149 -8.71 2.78 -8.32
N LEU A 150 -8.74 3.23 -7.06
CA LEU A 150 -8.74 4.66 -6.69
C LEU A 150 -7.40 5.32 -6.99
N ALA A 151 -6.28 4.61 -6.81
CA ALA A 151 -4.95 5.09 -7.17
C ALA A 151 -4.84 5.32 -8.69
N VAL A 152 -5.34 4.38 -9.49
CA VAL A 152 -5.46 4.51 -10.95
C VAL A 152 -6.35 5.69 -11.34
N LEU A 153 -7.57 5.78 -10.76
CA LEU A 153 -8.52 6.87 -11.04
C LEU A 153 -7.96 8.26 -10.68
N LYS A 154 -7.20 8.36 -9.59
CA LYS A 154 -6.62 9.62 -9.11
C LYS A 154 -5.22 9.89 -9.68
N ASP A 155 -4.67 9.04 -10.55
CA ASP A 155 -3.27 9.09 -11.02
C ASP A 155 -2.29 9.39 -9.85
N ALA A 156 -2.36 8.51 -8.85
CA ALA A 156 -1.71 8.64 -7.56
C ALA A 156 -0.79 7.45 -7.28
N ALA A 157 0.30 7.69 -6.56
CA ALA A 157 1.12 6.60 -6.04
C ALA A 157 0.30 5.74 -5.06
N PHE A 158 0.45 4.42 -5.13
CA PHE A 158 -0.28 3.50 -4.26
C PHE A 158 0.63 2.97 -3.16
N ILE A 159 0.18 3.05 -1.90
CA ILE A 159 0.94 2.57 -0.74
C ILE A 159 0.14 1.53 0.02
N ALA A 160 0.65 0.30 0.10
CA ALA A 160 0.14 -0.70 1.03
C ALA A 160 0.86 -0.59 2.37
N ILE A 161 0.11 -0.60 3.47
CA ILE A 161 0.67 -0.62 4.84
C ILE A 161 0.11 -1.85 5.56
N PRO A 162 0.64 -3.06 5.26
CA PRO A 162 0.23 -4.27 5.96
C PRO A 162 0.63 -4.24 7.46
N SER A 163 -0.30 -4.67 8.29
CA SER A 163 -0.11 -5.01 9.70
C SER A 163 -1.10 -6.13 10.03
N THR A 164 -0.66 -7.38 9.99
CA THR A 164 -1.54 -8.55 9.89
C THR A 164 -0.90 -9.85 10.36
N GLY A 165 -1.71 -10.70 11.01
CA GLY A 165 -1.39 -12.10 11.30
C GLY A 165 -1.62 -13.05 10.12
N GLY A 166 -2.29 -12.63 9.05
CA GLY A 166 -2.57 -13.46 7.86
C GLY A 166 -4.03 -13.44 7.41
N ALA A 167 -4.49 -14.55 6.83
CA ALA A 167 -5.86 -14.69 6.30
C ALA A 167 -6.90 -14.89 7.43
N ARG A 168 -8.12 -14.37 7.24
CA ARG A 168 -9.20 -14.51 8.22
C ARG A 168 -9.86 -15.88 8.13
N MET A 169 -9.47 -16.79 9.03
CA MET A 169 -9.92 -18.20 9.00
C MET A 169 -11.45 -18.37 9.05
N GLN A 170 -12.18 -17.44 9.68
CA GLN A 170 -13.63 -17.51 9.82
C GLN A 170 -14.39 -17.40 8.48
N GLU A 171 -13.76 -16.82 7.45
CA GLU A 171 -14.31 -16.75 6.09
C GLU A 171 -13.69 -17.80 5.15
N GLY A 172 -12.80 -18.66 5.66
CA GLY A 172 -12.25 -19.83 4.98
C GLY A 172 -11.67 -19.53 3.59
N ILE A 173 -12.15 -20.24 2.57
CA ILE A 173 -11.72 -20.09 1.17
C ILE A 173 -11.92 -18.68 0.63
N LEU A 174 -12.89 -17.92 1.15
CA LEU A 174 -13.18 -16.55 0.69
C LEU A 174 -12.03 -15.61 1.07
N SER A 175 -11.38 -15.80 2.22
CA SER A 175 -10.15 -15.10 2.60
C SER A 175 -8.98 -15.46 1.70
N LEU A 176 -8.82 -16.74 1.35
CA LEU A 176 -7.76 -17.19 0.43
C LEU A 176 -7.93 -16.52 -0.94
N MET A 177 -9.16 -16.44 -1.46
CA MET A 177 -9.46 -15.79 -2.74
C MET A 177 -9.19 -14.28 -2.76
N GLN A 178 -8.93 -13.62 -1.62
CA GLN A 178 -8.47 -12.23 -1.62
C GLN A 178 -7.02 -12.09 -2.07
N MET A 179 -6.20 -13.14 -1.96
CA MET A 179 -4.82 -13.14 -2.47
C MET A 179 -4.78 -12.84 -3.98
N PRO A 180 -5.37 -13.65 -4.89
CA PRO A 180 -5.35 -13.34 -6.32
C PRO A 180 -6.08 -12.02 -6.67
N ARG A 181 -7.14 -11.65 -5.94
CA ARG A 181 -7.85 -10.37 -6.18
C ARG A 181 -6.98 -9.14 -5.91
N THR A 182 -6.22 -9.16 -4.81
CA THR A 182 -5.31 -8.07 -4.47
C THR A 182 -4.09 -8.04 -5.40
N VAL A 183 -3.60 -9.19 -5.87
CA VAL A 183 -2.59 -9.28 -6.94
C VAL A 183 -3.09 -8.61 -8.23
N ILE A 184 -4.33 -8.87 -8.67
CA ILE A 184 -4.92 -8.20 -9.84
C ILE A 184 -5.04 -6.68 -9.63
N ALA A 185 -5.34 -6.22 -8.40
CA ALA A 185 -5.36 -4.80 -8.09
C ALA A 185 -3.97 -4.15 -8.20
N VAL A 186 -2.91 -4.81 -7.73
CA VAL A 186 -1.51 -4.37 -7.92
C VAL A 186 -1.14 -4.35 -9.41
N GLN A 187 -1.52 -5.38 -10.17
CA GLN A 187 -1.27 -5.43 -11.62
C GLN A 187 -1.88 -4.23 -12.35
N ARG A 188 -3.10 -3.81 -12.00
CA ARG A 188 -3.73 -2.61 -12.60
C ARG A 188 -3.00 -1.31 -12.28
N VAL A 189 -2.46 -1.17 -11.08
CA VAL A 189 -1.64 -0.01 -10.68
C VAL A 189 -0.35 0.02 -11.51
N ARG A 190 0.31 -1.14 -11.65
CA ARG A 190 1.51 -1.32 -12.49
C ARG A 190 1.24 -1.04 -13.98
N GLU A 191 0.13 -1.54 -14.52
CA GLU A 191 -0.29 -1.29 -15.91
C GLU A 191 -0.59 0.19 -16.19
N ALA A 192 -1.00 0.95 -15.17
CA ALA A 192 -1.19 2.40 -15.26
C ALA A 192 0.14 3.19 -15.13
N GLY A 193 1.28 2.53 -14.98
CA GLY A 193 2.58 3.19 -14.77
C GLY A 193 2.69 3.91 -13.42
N LEU A 194 1.90 3.52 -12.42
CA LEU A 194 1.87 4.13 -11.10
C LEU A 194 2.75 3.33 -10.13
N PRO A 195 3.59 4.00 -9.31
CA PRO A 195 4.45 3.31 -8.35
C PRO A 195 3.62 2.71 -7.21
N TYR A 196 3.93 1.47 -6.88
CA TYR A 196 3.35 0.72 -5.77
C TYR A 196 4.40 0.45 -4.70
N ILE A 197 4.26 1.08 -3.54
CA ILE A 197 5.19 0.98 -2.41
C ILE A 197 4.55 0.15 -1.30
N VAL A 198 5.29 -0.79 -0.71
CA VAL A 198 4.84 -1.54 0.47
C VAL A 198 5.60 -1.08 1.71
N LEU A 199 4.88 -0.58 2.71
CA LEU A 199 5.39 -0.27 4.04
C LEU A 199 5.09 -1.43 5.00
N LEU A 200 6.05 -2.34 5.14
CA LEU A 200 5.98 -3.53 5.98
C LEU A 200 6.10 -3.14 7.47
N THR A 201 5.05 -3.43 8.25
CA THR A 201 5.01 -3.13 9.70
C THR A 201 4.85 -4.40 10.56
N ASP A 202 5.05 -4.28 11.88
CA ASP A 202 5.02 -5.42 12.79
C ASP A 202 3.60 -5.85 13.25
N PRO A 203 3.20 -7.12 13.04
CA PRO A 203 3.77 -8.11 12.12
C PRO A 203 3.14 -8.00 10.72
N THR A 204 3.78 -8.60 9.71
CA THR A 204 3.18 -8.85 8.39
C THR A 204 3.40 -10.31 8.02
N THR A 205 2.37 -11.16 8.15
CA THR A 205 2.53 -12.62 7.97
C THR A 205 1.46 -13.30 7.10
N GLY A 206 1.68 -14.58 6.77
CA GLY A 206 0.68 -15.44 6.14
C GLY A 206 0.33 -15.04 4.71
N GLY A 207 -0.92 -15.28 4.31
CA GLY A 207 -1.40 -15.03 2.94
C GLY A 207 -1.19 -13.60 2.42
N VAL A 208 -1.08 -12.60 3.31
CA VAL A 208 -0.75 -11.22 2.90
C VAL A 208 0.70 -11.09 2.41
N THR A 209 1.67 -11.72 3.09
CA THR A 209 3.05 -11.80 2.58
C THR A 209 3.15 -12.57 1.27
N ALA A 210 2.36 -13.64 1.10
CA ALA A 210 2.30 -14.41 -0.15
C ALA A 210 1.38 -13.79 -1.22
N SER A 211 1.05 -12.50 -1.10
CA SER A 211 0.27 -11.75 -2.09
C SER A 211 0.75 -10.30 -2.16
N PHE A 212 -0.12 -9.31 -2.00
CA PHE A 212 0.19 -7.91 -2.31
C PHE A 212 1.37 -7.32 -1.54
N ALA A 213 1.70 -7.83 -0.34
CA ALA A 213 2.76 -7.26 0.48
C ALA A 213 4.20 -7.61 0.03
N MET A 214 4.38 -8.49 -0.96
CA MET A 214 5.68 -8.83 -1.56
C MET A 214 5.68 -8.58 -3.08
N LEU A 215 4.85 -7.63 -3.53
CA LEU A 215 4.71 -7.23 -4.95
C LEU A 215 4.92 -5.73 -5.15
N GLY A 216 5.53 -5.04 -4.18
CA GLY A 216 5.91 -3.63 -4.33
C GLY A 216 6.99 -3.45 -5.37
N ASP A 217 6.96 -2.31 -6.06
CA ASP A 217 8.13 -1.79 -6.79
C ASP A 217 9.25 -1.40 -5.79
N LEU A 218 8.87 -1.10 -4.53
CA LEU A 218 9.79 -0.83 -3.44
C LEU A 218 9.18 -1.24 -2.08
N HIS A 219 9.95 -1.99 -1.28
CA HIS A 219 9.60 -2.50 0.04
C HIS A 219 10.36 -1.75 1.14
N ILE A 220 9.65 -0.93 1.92
CA ILE A 220 10.16 -0.26 3.11
C ILE A 220 9.71 -1.06 4.33
N ALA A 221 10.62 -1.41 5.23
CA ALA A 221 10.27 -2.03 6.51
C ALA A 221 10.60 -1.13 7.70
N GLU A 222 9.82 -1.24 8.78
CA GLU A 222 10.20 -0.66 10.07
C GLU A 222 11.19 -1.57 10.83
N PRO A 223 12.20 -1.01 11.54
CA PRO A 223 13.14 -1.74 12.38
C PRO A 223 12.52 -2.83 13.26
N GLY A 224 13.12 -4.01 13.23
CA GLY A 224 12.70 -5.18 14.00
C GLY A 224 11.32 -5.77 13.63
N ALA A 225 10.63 -5.26 12.62
CA ALA A 225 9.32 -5.78 12.22
C ALA A 225 9.39 -7.25 11.80
N ARG A 226 8.45 -8.08 12.28
CA ARG A 226 8.35 -9.49 11.92
C ARG A 226 7.59 -9.66 10.61
N ILE A 227 8.27 -10.17 9.59
CA ILE A 227 7.74 -10.34 8.24
C ILE A 227 8.01 -11.78 7.79
N GLY A 228 6.98 -12.53 7.37
CA GLY A 228 7.19 -13.88 6.83
C GLY A 228 5.94 -14.73 6.65
N PHE A 229 6.00 -15.70 5.75
CA PHE A 229 4.85 -16.53 5.37
C PHE A 229 4.32 -17.40 6.52
N ALA A 230 5.13 -18.32 7.04
CA ALA A 230 4.80 -19.14 8.21
C ALA A 230 5.40 -18.51 9.48
N GLY A 231 4.73 -18.64 10.63
CA GLY A 231 5.28 -18.15 11.89
C GLY A 231 6.49 -18.99 12.34
N ALA A 232 7.56 -18.32 12.82
CA ALA A 232 8.81 -18.93 13.28
C ALA A 232 8.63 -20.27 14.03
N ARG A 233 7.77 -20.32 15.05
CA ARG A 233 7.45 -21.54 15.81
C ARG A 233 7.05 -22.74 14.94
N VAL A 234 6.20 -22.53 13.93
CA VAL A 234 5.73 -23.61 13.04
C VAL A 234 6.89 -24.12 12.17
N ILE A 235 7.81 -23.23 11.79
CA ILE A 235 9.01 -23.59 11.02
C ILE A 235 9.94 -24.43 11.90
N GLU A 236 10.24 -23.99 13.13
CA GLU A 236 11.07 -24.73 14.10
C GLU A 236 10.52 -26.12 14.41
N GLU A 237 9.22 -26.23 14.67
CA GLU A 237 8.53 -27.51 14.90
C GLU A 237 8.61 -28.45 13.67
N THR A 238 8.66 -27.88 12.45
CA THR A 238 8.75 -28.63 11.19
C THR A 238 10.17 -29.10 10.88
N ILE A 239 11.16 -28.19 10.93
CA ILE A 239 12.56 -28.49 10.57
C ILE A 239 13.36 -29.12 11.73
N ARG A 240 12.84 -29.02 12.96
CA ARG A 240 13.47 -29.50 14.21
C ARG A 240 14.85 -28.90 14.47
N GLN A 241 15.02 -27.63 14.12
CA GLN A 241 16.23 -26.84 14.34
C GLN A 241 15.84 -25.46 14.88
N THR A 242 16.73 -24.84 15.65
CA THR A 242 16.62 -23.44 16.06
C THR A 242 16.80 -22.52 14.85
N LEU A 243 15.94 -21.53 14.69
CA LEU A 243 16.11 -20.54 13.63
C LEU A 243 17.30 -19.60 13.91
N PRO A 244 17.92 -19.01 12.87
CA PRO A 244 18.97 -18.01 13.04
C PRO A 244 18.50 -16.79 13.84
N ASP A 245 19.43 -16.15 14.54
CA ASP A 245 19.15 -14.87 15.19
C ASP A 245 18.66 -13.83 14.17
N GLY A 246 17.63 -13.08 14.55
CA GLY A 246 16.99 -12.11 13.67
C GLY A 246 16.16 -12.70 12.53
N PHE A 247 15.96 -14.03 12.44
CA PHE A 247 15.11 -14.62 11.41
C PHE A 247 13.71 -13.96 11.37
N GLN A 248 13.21 -13.70 10.16
CA GLN A 248 11.98 -12.94 9.87
C GLN A 248 11.97 -11.47 10.35
N ARG A 249 13.09 -10.89 10.77
CA ARG A 249 13.17 -9.44 11.06
C ARG A 249 13.43 -8.64 9.78
N ALA A 250 12.98 -7.39 9.78
CA ALA A 250 13.19 -6.42 8.69
C ALA A 250 14.66 -6.37 8.22
N GLU A 251 15.60 -6.36 9.15
CA GLU A 251 17.04 -6.35 8.90
C GLU A 251 17.50 -7.64 8.20
N TYR A 252 17.07 -8.79 8.71
CA TYR A 252 17.35 -10.10 8.09
C TYR A 252 16.78 -10.17 6.67
N LEU A 253 15.54 -9.72 6.45
CA LEU A 253 14.92 -9.72 5.12
C LEU A 253 15.65 -8.78 4.15
N ARG A 254 16.13 -7.62 4.60
CA ARG A 254 16.95 -6.72 3.79
C ARG A 254 18.25 -7.39 3.37
N ASP A 255 18.93 -8.03 4.32
CA ASP A 255 20.22 -8.68 4.06
C ASP A 255 20.08 -9.95 3.18
N HIS A 256 18.84 -10.44 2.99
CA HIS A 256 18.47 -11.51 2.05
C HIS A 256 17.72 -11.01 0.79
N GLY A 257 17.71 -9.71 0.52
CA GLY A 257 17.15 -9.13 -0.70
C GLY A 257 15.63 -9.14 -0.83
N MET A 258 14.89 -9.30 0.28
CA MET A 258 13.42 -9.23 0.33
C MET A 258 12.86 -7.86 0.74
N VAL A 259 13.72 -6.95 1.22
CA VAL A 259 13.36 -5.60 1.67
C VAL A 259 14.41 -4.63 1.16
N ASP A 260 14.00 -3.59 0.46
CA ASP A 260 14.91 -2.60 -0.14
C ASP A 260 15.53 -1.68 0.92
N MET A 261 14.76 -1.30 1.95
CA MET A 261 15.26 -0.45 3.02
C MET A 261 14.53 -0.65 4.35
N VAL A 262 15.30 -0.59 5.44
CA VAL A 262 14.79 -0.57 6.82
C VAL A 262 14.90 0.87 7.34
N VAL A 263 13.77 1.48 7.71
CA VAL A 263 13.68 2.93 7.97
C VAL A 263 13.03 3.20 9.32
N HIS A 264 13.75 3.93 10.17
CA HIS A 264 13.25 4.30 11.49
C HIS A 264 12.04 5.24 11.40
N ARG A 265 11.04 5.05 12.28
CA ARG A 265 9.70 5.68 12.13
C ARG A 265 9.73 7.21 12.10
N ARG A 266 10.68 7.83 12.80
CA ARG A 266 10.90 9.30 12.79
C ARG A 266 11.34 9.83 11.41
N GLU A 267 12.06 9.03 10.63
CA GLU A 267 12.60 9.38 9.31
C GLU A 267 11.68 8.94 8.17
N LEU A 268 10.74 8.03 8.46
CA LEU A 268 9.92 7.32 7.49
C LEU A 268 9.16 8.25 6.53
N ARG A 269 8.52 9.32 7.02
CA ARG A 269 7.85 10.30 6.14
C ARG A 269 8.85 11.00 5.21
N GLY A 270 10.01 11.41 5.73
CA GLY A 270 11.04 12.08 4.94
C GLY A 270 11.59 11.18 3.84
N ARG A 271 11.87 9.91 4.16
CA ARG A 271 12.31 8.91 3.18
C ARG A 271 11.24 8.62 2.13
N LEU A 272 9.98 8.51 2.55
CA LEU A 272 8.87 8.26 1.64
C LEU A 272 8.66 9.44 0.67
N VAL A 273 8.77 10.68 1.13
CA VAL A 273 8.76 11.87 0.26
C VAL A 273 9.87 11.80 -0.78
N GLN A 274 11.12 11.47 -0.38
CA GLN A 274 12.24 11.33 -1.32
C GLN A 274 11.98 10.26 -2.40
N VAL A 275 11.49 9.08 -2.00
CA VAL A 275 11.16 7.98 -2.93
C VAL A 275 10.04 8.38 -3.89
N LEU A 276 8.97 9.00 -3.38
CA LEU A 276 7.87 9.48 -4.21
C LEU A 276 8.31 10.56 -5.19
N ASP A 277 9.21 11.47 -4.78
CA ASP A 277 9.74 12.53 -5.64
C ASP A 277 10.52 11.96 -6.83
N LEU A 278 11.44 11.03 -6.55
CA LEU A 278 12.22 10.32 -7.58
C LEU A 278 11.35 9.53 -8.58
N LEU A 279 10.20 9.02 -8.14
CA LEU A 279 9.30 8.19 -8.96
C LEU A 279 8.17 8.98 -9.65
N ARG A 280 7.90 10.24 -9.26
CA ARG A 280 6.71 10.99 -9.73
C ARG A 280 6.96 12.44 -10.12
N ARG A 281 8.04 13.09 -9.69
CA ARG A 281 8.35 14.45 -10.14
C ARG A 281 9.03 14.34 -11.51
N PRO A 282 8.49 14.99 -12.57
CA PRO A 282 9.16 15.01 -13.87
C PRO A 282 10.52 15.69 -13.74
N VAL A 283 11.54 15.11 -14.35
CA VAL A 283 12.85 15.75 -14.50
C VAL A 283 12.66 16.94 -15.43
N VAL A 284 12.89 18.14 -14.91
CA VAL A 284 12.99 19.34 -15.74
C VAL A 284 14.43 19.39 -16.24
N GLU A 285 14.65 19.06 -17.50
CA GLU A 285 15.94 19.37 -18.14
C GLU A 285 16.06 20.88 -18.27
N GLU A 286 17.02 21.47 -17.55
CA GLU A 286 17.42 22.86 -17.78
C GLU A 286 18.11 22.94 -19.14
N VAL A 287 17.35 23.35 -20.16
CA VAL A 287 17.92 23.75 -21.45
C VAL A 287 18.81 24.95 -21.19
N THR A 288 20.12 24.70 -21.15
CA THR A 288 21.14 25.74 -21.10
C THR A 288 21.07 26.54 -22.39
N ALA A 289 20.39 27.69 -22.33
CA ALA A 289 20.34 28.61 -23.44
C ALA A 289 21.75 29.18 -23.67
N GLU A 290 22.46 28.68 -24.68
CA GLU A 290 23.72 29.27 -25.12
C GLU A 290 23.48 30.74 -25.48
N ALA A 291 24.21 31.62 -24.81
CA ALA A 291 24.13 33.05 -25.05
C ALA A 291 24.67 33.35 -26.45
N THR A 292 23.78 33.77 -27.36
CA THR A 292 24.17 34.27 -28.68
C THR A 292 24.74 35.68 -28.52
N GLU A 293 26.05 35.77 -28.28
CA GLU A 293 26.79 37.04 -28.30
C GLU A 293 26.87 37.62 -29.72
N ASN A 294 25.81 38.32 -30.13
CA ASN A 294 25.85 39.23 -31.26
C ASN A 294 26.46 40.57 -30.82
N GLY A 295 27.76 40.76 -31.05
CA GLY A 295 28.49 41.98 -30.69
C GLY A 295 29.60 42.33 -31.68
N ASN A 296 29.26 43.05 -32.76
CA ASN A 296 30.27 43.65 -33.65
C ASN A 296 31.01 44.80 -32.93
N GLY A 297 32.34 44.79 -32.99
CA GLY A 297 33.20 45.90 -32.56
C GLY A 297 34.67 45.68 -32.93
N GLU A 298 35.18 46.42 -33.91
CA GLU A 298 36.55 46.32 -34.41
C GLU A 298 37.58 46.99 -33.49
N GLY A 299 38.84 46.50 -33.44
CA GLY A 299 39.94 47.33 -32.88
C GLY A 299 41.23 46.65 -32.39
N ALA A 300 42.17 46.36 -33.31
CA ALA A 300 43.64 46.49 -33.17
C ALA A 300 44.46 45.73 -32.07
N ASP A 301 45.15 44.68 -32.55
CA ASP A 301 46.63 44.55 -32.61
C ASP A 301 47.47 43.86 -31.48
N ALA A 302 48.57 43.23 -31.95
CA ALA A 302 49.81 42.78 -31.29
C ALA A 302 49.90 41.46 -30.45
N ALA A 303 50.55 40.46 -31.08
CA ALA A 303 51.70 39.68 -30.56
C ALA A 303 51.56 38.34 -29.78
N ALA A 304 51.57 37.24 -30.55
CA ALA A 304 52.64 36.21 -30.61
C ALA A 304 52.71 34.98 -29.66
N VAL A 305 53.04 33.83 -30.32
CA VAL A 305 53.56 32.52 -29.84
C VAL A 305 52.58 31.62 -29.03
N GLY A 306 52.34 30.34 -29.37
CA GLY A 306 52.83 29.51 -30.50
C GLY A 306 52.33 28.05 -30.44
N GLU A 307 52.64 27.27 -31.49
CA GLU A 307 52.55 25.78 -31.62
C GLU A 307 51.15 25.13 -31.39
N ALA A 308 50.39 24.77 -32.43
CA ALA A 308 50.56 23.65 -33.38
C ALA A 308 50.11 22.26 -32.85
N MET A 309 49.00 21.73 -33.38
CA MET A 309 48.97 20.58 -34.30
C MET A 309 47.54 20.39 -34.85
N ALA A 310 47.42 19.85 -36.06
CA ALA A 310 46.16 19.60 -36.75
C ALA A 310 45.81 18.11 -36.76
N GLU A 311 44.52 17.76 -36.83
CA GLU A 311 44.04 16.68 -37.71
C GLU A 311 42.50 16.67 -37.91
N THR A 312 42.12 17.01 -39.15
CA THR A 312 41.02 16.46 -39.97
C THR A 312 39.69 15.98 -39.34
N ALA A 313 38.59 16.61 -39.77
CA ALA A 313 37.25 16.02 -39.80
C ALA A 313 37.11 14.92 -40.89
N PRO A 314 36.01 14.17 -40.87
CA PRO A 314 35.18 14.18 -42.07
C PRO A 314 33.67 14.42 -41.80
N GLU A 315 33.04 15.13 -42.72
CA GLU A 315 31.59 15.33 -42.84
C GLU A 315 30.86 14.02 -43.13
N ARG A 316 29.60 13.85 -42.66
CA ARG A 316 28.54 13.18 -43.44
C ARG A 316 27.11 13.68 -43.10
N LEU A 317 26.53 14.29 -44.14
CA LEU A 317 25.15 14.18 -44.63
C LEU A 317 23.95 14.32 -43.68
N ILE A 318 23.13 15.30 -44.04
CA ILE A 318 21.75 15.55 -43.61
C ILE A 318 20.81 14.77 -44.54
N GLU A 319 19.81 14.08 -44.00
CA GLU A 319 18.60 13.71 -44.74
C GLU A 319 17.34 14.18 -43.98
N ASN A 320 16.55 15.02 -44.66
CA ASN A 320 15.25 15.51 -44.20
C ASN A 320 14.15 14.89 -45.06
N ALA A 321 13.13 14.29 -44.42
CA ALA A 321 11.83 14.05 -45.05
C ALA A 321 10.74 13.97 -43.98
N GLY A 322 9.84 14.97 -43.95
CA GLY A 322 8.51 14.81 -43.36
C GLY A 322 7.46 14.65 -44.47
N VAL A 323 6.18 14.48 -44.10
CA VAL A 323 5.01 15.13 -44.74
C VAL A 323 3.67 14.66 -44.13
N ALA A 324 2.93 15.66 -43.64
CA ALA A 324 1.46 15.85 -43.62
C ALA A 324 0.47 14.89 -42.91
N ALA A 325 -0.63 15.54 -42.48
CA ALA A 325 -1.85 14.98 -41.91
C ALA A 325 -2.98 14.88 -42.95
N MET A 326 -4.11 14.27 -42.57
CA MET A 326 -5.40 14.34 -43.27
C MET A 326 -6.55 14.45 -42.26
N GLU A 327 -7.64 15.11 -42.65
CA GLU A 327 -8.74 15.54 -41.78
C GLU A 327 -10.12 15.33 -42.45
N ALA A 328 -11.16 15.20 -41.61
CA ALA A 328 -12.60 15.42 -41.84
C ALA A 328 -13.46 14.49 -42.75
N ALA A 329 -14.58 14.01 -42.17
CA ALA A 329 -15.89 13.80 -42.84
C ALA A 329 -17.05 13.66 -41.81
N GLU A 330 -18.18 14.35 -42.05
CA GLU A 330 -19.52 14.30 -41.39
C GLU A 330 -20.60 14.58 -42.50
N PRO A 331 -21.95 14.69 -42.28
CA PRO A 331 -22.86 14.39 -41.13
C PRO A 331 -24.05 13.44 -41.52
N GLU A 332 -24.91 12.94 -40.60
CA GLU A 332 -26.29 13.42 -40.20
C GLU A 332 -27.08 12.22 -39.56
N ALA A 333 -28.28 12.29 -38.92
CA ALA A 333 -29.00 13.27 -38.08
C ALA A 333 -30.32 12.65 -37.46
N GLU A 334 -30.74 13.08 -36.25
CA GLU A 334 -32.05 12.82 -35.54
C GLU A 334 -32.47 11.34 -35.20
N ARG A 335 -33.19 10.97 -34.10
CA ARG A 335 -34.04 11.70 -33.13
C ARG A 335 -34.32 10.90 -31.81
N SER A 336 -34.75 11.62 -30.76
CA SER A 336 -35.52 11.20 -29.54
C SER A 336 -34.79 10.69 -28.26
N ILE A 337 -35.27 11.16 -27.10
CA ILE A 337 -34.81 10.86 -25.72
C ILE A 337 -36.03 10.62 -24.81
N PRO A 338 -36.00 9.59 -23.95
CA PRO A 338 -36.72 9.59 -22.66
C PRO A 338 -35.76 9.43 -21.44
N PRO A 339 -36.19 9.76 -20.21
CA PRO A 339 -35.26 10.27 -19.17
C PRO A 339 -34.94 9.31 -18.00
N ALA A 340 -34.18 9.85 -17.02
CA ALA A 340 -33.97 9.38 -15.64
C ALA A 340 -32.75 8.46 -15.34
N ALA A 341 -31.57 8.81 -15.84
CA ALA A 341 -30.29 8.22 -15.41
C ALA A 341 -29.12 9.24 -15.34
N GLU A 342 -29.32 10.37 -14.66
CA GLU A 342 -28.21 11.24 -14.27
C GLU A 342 -27.57 10.74 -12.97
N LEU A 343 -26.43 10.02 -13.05
CA LEU A 343 -25.47 9.87 -11.95
C LEU A 343 -24.16 9.19 -12.44
N ALA A 344 -23.10 10.01 -12.57
CA ALA A 344 -21.70 9.64 -12.85
C ALA A 344 -21.40 9.01 -14.24
N PRO A 345 -20.21 9.29 -14.84
CA PRO A 345 -19.82 8.68 -16.10
C PRO A 345 -19.50 7.19 -15.90
N HIS A 346 -20.23 6.33 -16.60
CA HIS A 346 -19.87 4.92 -16.72
C HIS A 346 -18.50 4.79 -17.40
N VAL A 347 -17.51 4.27 -16.68
CA VAL A 347 -16.23 3.86 -17.27
C VAL A 347 -16.51 2.70 -18.22
N ASP A 348 -16.17 2.88 -19.49
CA ASP A 348 -16.33 1.85 -20.51
C ASP A 348 -15.26 0.75 -20.33
N LEU A 349 -15.66 -0.35 -19.68
CA LEU A 349 -14.83 -1.52 -19.44
C LEU A 349 -14.79 -2.50 -20.63
N THR A 350 -15.40 -2.19 -21.78
CA THR A 350 -15.36 -3.05 -22.97
C THR A 350 -13.93 -3.24 -23.46
N ARG A 351 -13.17 -2.15 -23.66
CA ARG A 351 -11.76 -2.17 -24.06
C ARG A 351 -10.86 -3.00 -23.14
N TYR A 352 -11.13 -3.01 -21.84
CA TYR A 352 -10.40 -3.86 -20.88
C TYR A 352 -10.72 -5.35 -21.11
N ARG A 353 -12.00 -5.69 -21.29
CA ARG A 353 -12.45 -7.07 -21.57
C ARG A 353 -12.00 -7.58 -22.93
N GLU A 354 -11.85 -6.70 -23.91
CA GLU A 354 -11.33 -7.04 -25.24
C GLU A 354 -9.83 -7.36 -25.17
N ARG A 355 -9.05 -6.52 -24.48
CA ARG A 355 -7.60 -6.73 -24.30
C ARG A 355 -7.27 -7.99 -23.49
N ASP A 356 -8.06 -8.34 -22.47
CA ASP A 356 -7.92 -9.64 -21.77
C ASP A 356 -8.21 -10.82 -22.71
N ARG A 357 -9.24 -10.71 -23.56
CA ARG A 357 -9.60 -11.74 -24.55
C ARG A 357 -8.57 -11.90 -25.68
N GLU A 358 -7.84 -10.84 -26.04
CA GLU A 358 -6.71 -10.93 -26.97
C GLU A 358 -5.55 -11.69 -26.32
N ARG A 359 -5.18 -11.34 -25.07
CA ARG A 359 -4.15 -12.06 -24.30
C ARG A 359 -4.48 -13.54 -24.05
N GLU A 360 -5.76 -13.90 -23.92
CA GLU A 360 -6.20 -15.30 -23.85
C GLU A 360 -6.08 -16.04 -25.19
N ARG A 361 -6.20 -15.34 -26.34
CA ARG A 361 -6.02 -15.91 -27.69
C ARG A 361 -4.55 -16.04 -28.09
N GLU A 362 -3.69 -15.17 -27.56
CA GLU A 362 -2.24 -15.17 -27.82
C GLU A 362 -1.46 -16.21 -27.00
N ARG A 363 -2.10 -16.87 -26.02
CA ARG A 363 -1.50 -18.01 -25.33
C ARG A 363 -1.51 -19.25 -26.22
N GLU A 364 -0.37 -19.56 -26.83
CA GLU A 364 -0.12 -20.89 -27.36
C GLU A 364 -0.27 -21.94 -26.24
N PRO A 365 -0.89 -23.10 -26.50
CA PRO A 365 -1.00 -24.17 -25.51
C PRO A 365 0.38 -24.80 -25.27
N GLU A 366 0.83 -24.84 -24.02
CA GLU A 366 2.04 -25.57 -23.65
C GLU A 366 1.90 -27.06 -24.04
N PRO A 367 2.96 -27.69 -24.60
CA PRO A 367 2.92 -29.11 -24.93
C PRO A 367 2.87 -29.96 -23.66
N ASP A 368 1.93 -30.90 -23.64
CA ASP A 368 1.54 -31.70 -22.47
C ASP A 368 2.60 -32.75 -22.07
N LEU A 369 3.62 -32.31 -21.32
CA LEU A 369 4.84 -33.07 -21.02
C LEU A 369 4.73 -34.10 -19.88
N HIS A 370 3.58 -34.73 -19.61
CA HIS A 370 3.47 -35.75 -18.55
C HIS A 370 2.55 -36.96 -18.80
N HIS A 371 2.76 -37.71 -19.89
CA HIS A 371 2.27 -39.10 -20.02
C HIS A 371 3.38 -40.10 -20.38
N GLY A 372 4.18 -40.49 -19.37
CA GLY A 372 5.01 -41.70 -19.42
C GLY A 372 4.18 -42.97 -19.16
N PRO A 373 4.52 -44.13 -19.76
CA PRO A 373 3.70 -45.33 -19.66
C PRO A 373 3.72 -45.93 -18.24
N ARG A 374 2.53 -46.30 -17.74
CA ARG A 374 2.39 -47.01 -16.46
C ARG A 374 2.92 -48.44 -16.59
N LEU A 375 4.01 -48.76 -15.90
CA LEU A 375 4.47 -50.15 -15.75
C LEU A 375 3.53 -50.90 -14.79
N SER A 376 2.83 -51.90 -15.31
CA SER A 376 2.01 -52.84 -14.54
C SER A 376 2.90 -53.87 -13.85
N GLY A 377 3.11 -53.73 -12.53
CA GLY A 377 3.73 -54.77 -11.71
C GLY A 377 2.72 -55.81 -11.26
N THR A 378 2.89 -57.07 -11.67
CA THR A 378 2.22 -58.23 -11.07
C THR A 378 2.78 -58.55 -9.68
N PRO A 379 2.00 -59.12 -8.76
CA PRO A 379 2.47 -59.53 -7.44
C PRO A 379 3.21 -60.89 -7.52
N ALA A 380 4.27 -61.04 -6.72
CA ALA A 380 4.90 -62.32 -6.43
C ALA A 380 5.40 -62.34 -4.98
N GLU A 381 4.91 -63.35 -4.24
CA GLU A 381 5.40 -63.97 -2.99
C GLU A 381 5.95 -63.09 -1.85
#